data_AF-A0A1Y5FH03-F1
#
_entry.id   AF-A0A1Y5FH03-F1
#
_cell.length_a   1.000
_cell.length_b   1.000
_cell.length_c   1.000
_cell.angle_alpha   90.00
_cell.angle_beta   90.00
_cell.angle_gamma   90.00
#
_symmetry.space_group_name_H-M   'P 1'
#
loop_
_entity.id
_entity.type
_entity.pdbx_description
1 polymer ?
#
loop_
_entity_poly.entity_id
_entity_poly.type
_entity_poly.pdbx_seq_one_letter_code
_entity_poly.pdbx_strand_id
1 'polypeptide(L)' 'MNFAKFTVISQRDVQALGTTDEIILLNLDHVVSVKPIQIPLEDKIVEGFWIRTTNGKKYRAIEIPDSLHVFFEN' A
#
# COMPACT_ATOMS: atom_id res chain seq x y z
N MET A 1 9.16 -16.37 8.20
CA MET A 1 8.71 -14.97 8.21
C MET A 1 9.19 -14.34 6.94
N ASN A 2 8.26 -13.97 6.06
CA ASN A 2 8.55 -13.46 4.72
C ASN A 2 8.25 -11.96 4.64
N PHE A 3 9.25 -11.11 4.85
CA PHE A 3 9.07 -9.66 4.86
C PHE A 3 9.36 -9.03 3.51
N ALA A 4 8.54 -8.06 3.12
CA ALA A 4 8.78 -7.27 1.92
C ALA A 4 8.46 -5.78 2.15
N LYS A 5 9.08 -4.93 1.32
CA LYS A 5 8.95 -3.47 1.40
C LYS A 5 7.71 -3.00 0.65
N PHE A 6 7.00 -2.05 1.23
CA PHE A 6 5.86 -1.38 0.64
C PHE A 6 6.04 0.12 0.78
N THR A 7 5.73 0.86 -0.27
CA THR A 7 5.67 2.33 -0.21
C THR A 7 4.21 2.70 0.05
N VAL A 8 3.89 3.10 1.29
CA VAL A 8 2.53 3.40 1.73
C VAL A 8 2.30 4.89 1.90
N ILE A 9 1.08 5.32 1.61
CA ILE A 9 0.64 6.68 1.88
C ILE A 9 0.27 6.79 3.36
N SER A 10 1.04 7.58 4.10
CA SER A 10 0.77 7.86 5.51
C SER A 10 -0.34 8.90 5.65
N GLN A 11 -1.29 8.64 6.56
CA GLN A 11 -2.28 9.63 6.98
C GLN A 11 -1.81 10.44 8.20
N ARG A 12 -0.54 10.29 8.63
CA ARG A 12 -0.08 10.81 9.92
C ARG A 12 -0.04 12.33 10.04
N ASP A 13 -0.22 13.06 8.96
CA ASP A 13 -0.36 14.50 9.03
C ASP A 13 -1.67 14.96 8.38
N VAL A 14 -2.70 15.08 9.21
CA VAL A 14 -3.93 15.81 8.87
C VAL A 14 -3.66 17.33 8.72
N GLN A 15 -2.44 17.78 9.02
CA GLN A 15 -1.98 19.18 8.94
C GLN A 15 -0.80 19.41 7.98
N ALA A 16 -0.18 18.37 7.42
CA ALA A 16 0.82 18.56 6.37
C ALA A 16 0.08 18.65 5.03
N LEU A 17 0.32 19.74 4.33
CA LEU A 17 -0.16 20.03 2.97
C LEU A 17 0.49 19.11 1.92
N GLY A 18 0.79 17.86 2.28
CA GLY A 18 1.58 16.94 1.47
C GLY A 18 1.28 15.49 1.83
N THR A 19 1.12 14.67 0.79
CA THR A 19 1.05 13.22 0.94
C THR A 19 2.44 12.72 1.33
N THR A 20 2.62 12.25 2.56
CA THR A 20 3.90 11.66 2.98
C THR A 20 3.92 10.18 2.64
N ASP A 21 4.76 9.80 1.69
CA ASP A 21 5.03 8.40 1.37
C ASP A 21 6.03 7.84 2.39
N GLU A 22 5.67 6.72 3.02
CA GLU A 22 6.51 6.02 4.01
C GLU A 22 6.84 4.62 3.49
N ILE A 23 8.10 4.20 3.63
CA ILE A 23 8.50 2.82 3.35
C ILE A 23 8.28 1.99 4.61
N ILE A 24 7.46 0.96 4.51
CA ILE A 24 7.21 0.01 5.60
C ILE A 24 7.61 -1.42 5.20
N LEU A 25 7.90 -2.25 6.20
CA LEU A 25 8.07 -3.69 6.04
C LEU A 25 6.82 -4.40 6.54
N LEU A 26 6.19 -5.19 5.67
CA LEU A 26 5.08 -6.07 6.04
C LEU A 26 5.50 -7.53 5.89
N ASN A 27 5.06 -8.37 6.83
CA ASN A 27 5.16 -9.81 6.67
C ASN A 27 4.09 -10.28 5.70
N LEU A 28 4.49 -10.80 4.54
CA LEU A 28 3.64 -11.33 3.48
C LEU A 28 2.79 -12.49 3.96
N ASP A 29 3.28 -13.27 4.94
CA ASP A 29 2.53 -14.36 5.59
C ASP A 29 1.27 -13.85 6.32
N HIS A 30 1.16 -12.53 6.54
CA HIS A 30 0.00 -11.88 7.16
C HIS A 30 -0.78 -10.99 6.20
N VAL A 31 -0.43 -10.94 4.91
CA VAL A 31 -1.20 -10.23 3.89
C VAL A 31 -2.33 -11.14 3.42
N VAL A 32 -3.57 -10.67 3.57
CA VAL A 32 -4.79 -11.42 3.21
C VAL A 32 -5.25 -11.06 1.80
N SER A 33 -5.07 -9.81 1.40
CA SER A 33 -5.47 -9.35 0.07
C SER A 33 -4.71 -8.10 -0.33
N VAL A 34 -4.40 -8.00 -1.61
CA VAL A 34 -3.94 -6.78 -2.26
C VAL A 34 -4.93 -6.52 -3.40
N LYS A 35 -5.45 -5.29 -3.51
CA LYS A 35 -6.39 -4.93 -4.59
C LYS A 35 -5.97 -3.63 -5.24
N PRO A 36 -5.93 -3.54 -6.58
CA PRO A 36 -5.66 -2.29 -7.26
C PRO A 36 -6.77 -1.29 -6.97
N ILE A 37 -6.41 -0.02 -6.83
CA ILE A 37 -7.29 1.10 -6.50
C ILE A 37 -6.80 2.36 -7.21
N GLN A 38 -7.72 3.32 -7.36
CA GLN A 38 -7.38 4.69 -7.70
C GLN A 38 -7.39 5.53 -6.42
N ILE A 39 -6.28 6.20 -6.13
CA ILE A 39 -6.11 7.03 -4.94
C ILE A 39 -6.20 8.49 -5.37
N PRO A 40 -7.24 9.23 -4.96
CA PRO A 40 -7.29 10.66 -5.17
C PRO A 40 -6.27 11.33 -4.21
N LEU A 41 -5.30 12.01 -4.81
CA LEU A 41 -4.41 12.97 -4.16
C LEU A 41 -4.82 14.39 -4.60
N GLU A 42 -4.32 15.42 -3.92
CA GLU A 42 -4.78 16.82 -4.08
C GLU A 42 -4.87 17.26 -5.55
N ASP A 43 -3.85 16.98 -6.35
CA ASP A 43 -3.78 17.44 -7.76
C ASP A 43 -3.92 16.32 -8.80
N LYS A 44 -4.05 15.05 -8.37
CA LYS A 44 -4.04 13.92 -9.30
C LYS A 44 -4.67 12.66 -8.73
N ILE A 45 -5.10 11.78 -9.63
CA ILE A 45 -5.43 10.39 -9.28
C ILE A 45 -4.19 9.54 -9.58
N VAL A 46 -3.75 8.77 -8.58
CA VAL A 46 -2.66 7.79 -8.76
C VAL A 46 -3.20 6.38 -8.65
N GLU A 47 -2.61 5.47 -9.41
CA GLU A 47 -2.85 4.04 -9.23
C GLU A 47 -2.10 3.56 -7.97
N GLY A 48 -2.73 2.66 -7.24
CA GLY A 48 -2.13 2.08 -6.05
C GLY A 48 -2.86 0.83 -5.62
N PHE A 49 -2.64 0.41 -4.37
CA PHE A 49 -3.08 -0.86 -3.85
C PHE A 49 -3.66 -0.75 -2.44
N TRP A 50 -4.80 -1.40 -2.21
CA TRP A 50 -5.34 -1.64 -0.89
C TRP A 50 -4.77 -2.94 -0.33
N ILE A 51 -3.97 -2.85 0.72
CA ILE A 51 -3.39 -4.01 1.39
C ILE A 51 -4.19 -4.27 2.66
N ARG A 52 -4.67 -5.50 2.86
CA ARG A 52 -5.32 -5.94 4.10
C ARG A 52 -4.48 -7.01 4.76
N THR A 53 -4.29 -6.88 6.06
CA THR A 53 -3.56 -7.86 6.88
C THR A 53 -4.49 -8.64 7.80
N THR A 54 -4.03 -9.80 8.28
CA THR A 54 -4.79 -10.73 9.14
C THR A 54 -5.28 -10.10 10.44
N ASN A 55 -4.55 -9.12 10.97
CA ASN A 55 -4.92 -8.36 12.17
C ASN A 55 -5.93 -7.22 11.91
N GLY A 56 -6.53 -7.15 10.71
CA GLY A 56 -7.51 -6.14 10.35
C GLY A 56 -6.95 -4.77 9.95
N LYS A 57 -5.63 -4.57 10.00
CA LYS A 57 -5.00 -3.33 9.50
C LYS A 57 -5.14 -3.23 7.98
N LYS A 58 -5.22 -2.00 7.50
CA LYS A 58 -5.33 -1.65 6.08
C LYS A 58 -4.30 -0.59 5.74
N TYR A 59 -3.69 -0.73 4.57
CA TYR A 59 -2.72 0.23 4.05
C TYR A 59 -3.10 0.60 2.62
N ARG A 60 -2.83 1.84 2.24
CA ARG A 60 -2.83 2.29 0.84
C ARG A 60 -1.37 2.35 0.41
N ALA A 61 -1.00 1.59 -0.60
CA ALA A 61 0.34 1.59 -1.17
C ALA A 61 0.34 2.16 -2.58
N ILE A 62 1.40 2.87 -2.95
CA ILE A 62 1.67 3.25 -4.34
C ILE A 62 2.62 2.26 -5.00
N GLU A 63 3.40 1.51 -4.21
CA GLU A 63 4.28 0.45 -4.70
C GLU A 63 4.16 -0.79 -3.80
N ILE A 64 4.10 -1.95 -4.45
CA ILE A 64 4.13 -3.27 -3.81
C ILE A 64 5.34 -4.07 -4.33
N PRO A 65 5.81 -5.08 -3.60
CA PRO A 65 6.87 -5.98 -4.07
C PRO A 65 6.51 -6.69 -5.39
N ASP A 66 7.49 -6.86 -6.28
CA ASP A 66 7.37 -7.59 -7.56
C ASP A 66 6.74 -8.98 -7.41
N SER A 67 7.02 -9.67 -6.29
CA SER A 67 6.46 -10.99 -6.00
C SER A 67 4.93 -11.00 -5.87
N LEU A 68 4.30 -9.85 -5.66
CA LEU A 68 2.85 -9.70 -5.58
C LEU A 68 2.23 -9.21 -6.90
N HIS A 69 3.03 -8.72 -7.86
CA HIS A 69 2.55 -8.30 -9.18
C HIS A 69 2.08 -9.48 -10.03
N VAL A 70 2.65 -10.67 -9.83
CA VAL A 70 2.30 -11.92 -10.54
C VAL A 70 0.81 -12.30 -10.39
N PHE A 71 0.11 -11.80 -9.36
CA PHE A 71 -1.31 -12.07 -9.14
C PHE A 71 -2.26 -11.18 -9.94
N PHE A 72 -1.76 -10.13 -10.62
CA PHE A 72 -2.58 -9.16 -11.34
C PHE A 72 -2.43 -9.22 -12.87
N GLU A 73 -1.45 -9.96 -13.39
CA GLU A 73 -1.27 -10.20 -14.83
C GLU A 73 -1.96 -11.52 -15.25
N ASN A 74 -3.30 -11.52 -15.31
CA ASN A 74 -4.09 -12.54 -16.04
C ASN A 74 -5.22 -11.87 -16.82
#